data_AF-K8GDR0-F1
#
_entry.id   AF-K8GDR0-F1
#
_cell.length_a   1.000
_cell.length_b   1.000
_cell.length_c   1.000
_cell.angle_alpha   90.00
_cell.angle_beta   90.00
_cell.angle_gamma   90.00
#
_symmetry.space_group_name_H-M   'P 1'
#
loop_
_entity.id
_entity.type
_entity.pdbx_description
1 polymer ?
#
loop_
_entity_poly.entity_id
_entity_poly.type
_entity_poly.pdbx_seq_one_letter_code
_entity_poly.pdbx_strand_id
1 'polypeptide(L)'
;MPWTRILSGVVAIAVALGMTLLGGWYFTVGFGVIVCLGQLEYFQLARAKGIAPAAKTTLVVSQALLIISNVSPTLADAVFPVAGTFICFYLLFQPKFATIADISASIMGLFYGGYLPSYWVRLRSLGQIEASNLPLDGFWTQNWTNLNALPQGLTCTLLAFFCIWAADIGAYTFGKLFGRTRLSDISPKKTVEGAVFGVTASVAVAVTGSWYLSWSGWPLTGVALGLLIGIASLLGDLTESMMKRDAGVKDSGQLIPGHGGILDRADSYVFTAPLVYYFVTLLLPLLPR
;
A
#
# COMPACT_ATOMS: atom_id res chain seq x y z
N MET A 1 -28.56 -2.73 -4.16
CA MET A 1 -27.17 -2.67 -4.66
C MET A 1 -27.04 -3.70 -5.76
N PRO A 2 -26.46 -3.40 -6.94
CA PRO A 2 -26.40 -4.38 -8.02
C PRO A 2 -25.46 -5.53 -7.61
N TRP A 3 -25.94 -6.77 -7.74
CA TRP A 3 -25.23 -8.01 -7.37
C TRP A 3 -23.80 -8.10 -7.92
N THR A 4 -23.59 -7.49 -9.09
CA THR A 4 -22.29 -7.36 -9.76
C THR A 4 -21.22 -6.69 -8.91
N ARG A 5 -21.59 -5.69 -8.08
CA ARG A 5 -20.66 -5.00 -7.18
C ARG A 5 -20.21 -5.90 -6.02
N ILE A 6 -21.14 -6.63 -5.42
CA ILE A 6 -20.82 -7.53 -4.31
C ILE A 6 -19.91 -8.65 -4.82
N LEU A 7 -20.24 -9.23 -5.97
CA LEU A 7 -19.45 -10.29 -6.58
C LEU A 7 -18.02 -9.82 -6.92
N SER A 8 -17.86 -8.65 -7.55
CA SER A 8 -16.53 -8.12 -7.89
C SER A 8 -15.69 -7.85 -6.64
N GLY A 9 -16.30 -7.35 -5.56
CA GLY A 9 -15.61 -7.13 -4.29
C GLY A 9 -15.15 -8.43 -3.63
N VAL A 10 -16.02 -9.45 -3.59
CA VAL A 10 -15.67 -10.77 -3.04
C VAL A 10 -14.53 -11.42 -3.81
N VAL A 11 -14.58 -11.36 -5.15
CA VAL A 11 -13.50 -11.89 -6.01
C VAL A 11 -12.18 -11.15 -5.75
N ALA A 12 -12.21 -9.82 -5.68
CA ALA A 12 -11.01 -9.03 -5.41
C ALA A 12 -10.39 -9.37 -4.05
N ILE A 13 -11.20 -9.50 -3.00
CA ILE A 13 -10.75 -9.90 -1.67
C ILE A 13 -10.18 -11.32 -1.69
N ALA A 14 -10.85 -12.27 -2.36
CA ALA A 14 -10.37 -13.65 -2.47
C ALA A 14 -9.02 -13.74 -3.19
N VAL A 15 -8.83 -12.98 -4.28
CA VAL A 15 -7.56 -12.89 -4.99
C VAL A 15 -6.48 -12.25 -4.12
N ALA A 16 -6.80 -11.14 -3.44
CA ALA A 16 -5.85 -10.43 -2.59
C ALA A 16 -5.40 -11.27 -1.38
N LEU A 17 -6.33 -11.97 -0.72
CA LEU A 17 -6.02 -12.90 0.36
C LEU A 17 -5.23 -14.10 -0.18
N GLY A 18 -5.64 -14.68 -1.31
CA GLY A 18 -4.96 -15.81 -1.94
C GLY A 18 -3.50 -15.51 -2.25
N MET A 19 -3.21 -14.37 -2.91
CA MET A 19 -1.83 -13.97 -3.19
C MET A 19 -1.03 -13.67 -1.92
N THR A 20 -1.67 -13.10 -0.88
CA THR A 20 -1.03 -12.81 0.41
C THR A 20 -0.64 -14.09 1.14
N LEU A 21 -1.56 -15.06 1.18
CA LEU A 21 -1.33 -16.37 1.80
C LEU A 21 -0.20 -17.12 1.09
N LEU A 22 -0.26 -17.21 -0.24
CA LEU A 22 0.76 -17.90 -1.05
C LEU A 22 2.15 -17.24 -0.96
N GLY A 23 2.24 -15.91 -0.93
CA GLY A 23 3.53 -15.22 -0.80
C GLY A 23 4.43 -15.31 -2.02
N GLY A 24 5.68 -14.83 -1.85
CA GLY A 24 6.76 -15.04 -2.82
C GLY A 24 6.46 -14.43 -4.17
N TRP A 25 6.69 -15.19 -5.23
CA TRP A 25 6.39 -14.71 -6.59
C TRP A 25 4.89 -14.55 -6.84
N TYR A 26 4.02 -15.34 -6.20
CA TYR A 26 2.56 -15.16 -6.33
C TYR A 26 2.13 -13.79 -5.78
N PHE A 27 2.65 -13.42 -4.62
CA PHE A 27 2.41 -12.09 -4.05
C PHE A 27 3.05 -11.00 -4.90
N THR A 28 4.31 -11.18 -5.32
CA THR A 28 5.06 -10.18 -6.11
C THR A 28 4.37 -9.88 -7.44
N VAL A 29 3.92 -10.91 -8.18
CA VAL A 29 3.21 -10.74 -9.46
C VAL A 29 1.84 -10.12 -9.23
N GLY A 30 1.06 -10.62 -8.26
CA GLY A 30 -0.27 -10.07 -7.97
C GLY A 30 -0.21 -8.60 -7.55
N PHE A 31 0.73 -8.25 -6.67
CA PHE A 31 0.96 -6.87 -6.25
C PHE A 31 1.54 -6.00 -7.37
N GLY A 32 2.38 -6.58 -8.25
CA GLY A 32 2.87 -5.94 -9.47
C GLY A 32 1.76 -5.50 -10.41
N VAL A 33 0.71 -6.32 -10.57
CA VAL A 33 -0.49 -5.95 -11.33
C VAL A 33 -1.22 -4.78 -10.67
N ILE A 34 -1.44 -4.82 -9.35
CA ILE A 34 -2.10 -3.73 -8.61
C ILE A 34 -1.32 -2.42 -8.78
N VAL A 35 0.01 -2.46 -8.60
CA VAL A 35 0.91 -1.32 -8.78
C VAL A 35 0.86 -0.78 -10.21
N CYS A 36 0.91 -1.66 -11.22
CA CYS A 36 0.85 -1.26 -12.63
C CYS A 36 -0.47 -0.53 -12.94
N LEU A 37 -1.60 -1.08 -12.49
CA LEU A 37 -2.92 -0.47 -12.71
C LEU A 37 -3.07 0.86 -11.96
N GLY A 38 -2.64 0.93 -10.70
CA GLY A 38 -2.67 2.18 -9.92
C GLY A 38 -1.77 3.27 -10.51
N GLN A 39 -0.59 2.90 -11.01
CA GLN A 39 0.30 3.84 -11.72
C GLN A 39 -0.30 4.34 -13.03
N LEU A 40 -1.00 3.48 -13.79
CA LEU A 40 -1.71 3.89 -15.00
C LEU A 40 -2.78 4.96 -14.70
N GLU A 41 -3.55 4.78 -13.63
CA GLU A 41 -4.54 5.76 -13.17
C GLU A 41 -3.87 7.05 -12.70
N TYR A 42 -2.78 6.97 -11.93
CA TYR A 42 -1.98 8.14 -11.55
C TYR A 42 -1.49 8.93 -12.77
N PHE A 43 -0.94 8.27 -13.79
CA PHE A 43 -0.49 8.96 -15.01
C PHE A 43 -1.64 9.53 -15.84
N GLN A 44 -2.85 8.95 -15.75
CA GLN A 44 -4.04 9.54 -16.35
C GLN A 44 -4.44 10.84 -15.64
N LEU A 45 -4.36 10.90 -14.30
CA LEU A 45 -4.57 12.13 -13.54
C LEU A 45 -3.58 13.23 -13.94
N ALA A 46 -2.29 12.89 -14.05
CA ALA A 46 -1.27 13.84 -14.51
C ALA A 46 -1.56 14.35 -15.93
N ARG A 47 -1.93 13.45 -16.85
CA ARG A 47 -2.28 13.82 -18.24
C ARG A 47 -3.54 14.67 -18.34
N ALA A 48 -4.51 14.49 -17.46
CA ALA A 48 -5.71 15.34 -17.40
C ALA A 48 -5.35 16.82 -17.15
N LYS A 49 -4.18 17.09 -16.56
CA LYS A 49 -3.63 18.44 -16.33
C LYS A 49 -2.71 18.94 -17.44
N GLY A 50 -2.62 18.21 -18.55
CA GLY A 50 -1.70 18.54 -19.65
C GLY A 50 -0.24 18.19 -19.37
N ILE A 51 0.05 17.45 -18.29
CA ILE A 51 1.39 16.95 -17.97
C ILE A 51 1.66 15.70 -18.83
N ALA A 52 2.85 15.61 -19.41
CA ALA A 52 3.32 14.51 -20.24
C ALA A 52 4.42 13.69 -19.51
N PRO A 53 4.06 12.92 -18.45
CA PRO A 53 5.04 12.13 -17.71
C PRO A 53 5.59 10.98 -18.55
N ALA A 54 6.78 10.50 -18.18
CA ALA A 54 7.47 9.34 -18.74
C ALA A 54 6.82 8.01 -18.31
N ALA A 55 5.51 7.89 -18.50
CA ALA A 55 4.69 6.82 -17.91
C ALA A 55 5.20 5.41 -18.24
N LYS A 56 5.56 5.14 -19.50
CA LYS A 56 6.00 3.81 -19.93
C LYS A 56 7.31 3.40 -19.25
N THR A 57 8.30 4.30 -19.22
CA THR A 57 9.60 4.02 -18.58
C THR A 57 9.42 3.87 -17.07
N THR A 58 8.62 4.73 -16.44
CA THR A 58 8.36 4.63 -15.01
C THR A 58 7.65 3.32 -14.66
N LEU A 59 6.67 2.87 -15.44
CA LEU A 59 6.01 1.58 -15.23
C LEU A 59 6.99 0.41 -15.30
N VAL A 60 7.82 0.34 -16.36
CA VAL A 60 8.81 -0.74 -16.52
C VAL A 60 9.78 -0.78 -15.36
N VAL A 61 10.29 0.39 -14.96
CA VAL A 61 11.26 0.50 -13.88
C VAL A 61 10.65 0.19 -12.51
N SER A 62 9.39 0.58 -12.27
CA SER A 62 8.64 0.18 -11.06
C SER A 62 8.42 -1.33 -10.99
N GLN A 63 8.15 -2.00 -12.11
CA GLN A 63 8.02 -3.47 -12.13
C GLN A 63 9.37 -4.15 -11.87
N ALA A 64 10.46 -3.66 -12.47
CA ALA A 64 11.81 -4.15 -12.18
C ALA A 64 12.17 -3.98 -10.70
N LEU A 65 11.80 -2.85 -10.10
CA LEU A 65 12.00 -2.58 -8.67
C LEU A 65 11.25 -3.57 -7.77
N LEU A 66 10.02 -3.95 -8.10
CA LEU A 66 9.25 -4.96 -7.36
C LEU A 66 9.89 -6.35 -7.47
N ILE A 67 10.33 -6.73 -8.66
CA ILE A 67 11.04 -7.98 -8.92
C ILE A 67 12.34 -8.03 -8.09
N ILE A 68 13.14 -6.96 -8.14
CA ILE A 68 14.40 -6.87 -7.38
C ILE A 68 14.13 -6.86 -5.88
N SER A 69 13.03 -6.26 -5.42
CA SER A 69 12.64 -6.26 -4.00
C SER A 69 12.37 -7.65 -3.44
N ASN A 70 11.86 -8.58 -4.27
CA ASN A 70 11.67 -9.97 -3.87
C ASN A 70 12.99 -10.76 -3.84
N VAL A 71 13.92 -10.47 -4.77
CA VAL A 71 15.20 -11.19 -4.89
C VAL A 71 16.24 -10.69 -3.88
N SER A 72 16.37 -9.37 -3.73
CA SER A 72 17.34 -8.73 -2.86
C SER A 72 16.83 -7.36 -2.39
N PRO A 73 16.29 -7.29 -1.16
CA PRO A 73 15.78 -6.04 -0.60
C PRO A 73 16.83 -4.91 -0.55
N THR A 74 18.11 -5.24 -0.34
CA THR A 74 19.20 -4.25 -0.28
C THR A 74 19.50 -3.63 -1.64
N LEU A 75 19.43 -4.41 -2.72
CA LEU A 75 19.62 -3.89 -4.07
C LEU A 75 18.46 -2.98 -4.47
N ALA A 76 17.25 -3.27 -4.01
CA ALA A 76 16.08 -2.48 -4.37
C ALA A 76 16.16 -1.02 -3.90
N ASP A 77 16.88 -0.71 -2.83
CA ASP A 77 17.13 0.68 -2.39
C ASP A 77 18.07 1.43 -3.34
N ALA A 78 19.06 0.74 -3.92
CA ALA A 78 19.94 1.30 -4.93
C ALA A 78 19.24 1.49 -6.29
N VAL A 79 18.21 0.70 -6.58
CA VAL A 79 17.45 0.80 -7.84
C VAL A 79 16.70 2.13 -7.93
N PHE A 80 16.17 2.68 -6.84
CA PHE A 80 15.40 3.92 -6.87
C PHE A 80 16.17 5.14 -7.43
N PRO A 81 17.37 5.51 -6.94
CA PRO A 81 18.13 6.63 -7.49
C PRO A 81 18.55 6.36 -8.94
N VAL A 82 18.97 5.14 -9.28
CA VAL A 82 19.35 4.75 -10.65
C VAL A 82 18.16 4.88 -11.61
N ALA A 83 17.00 4.38 -11.19
CA ALA A 83 15.72 4.49 -11.88
C ALA A 83 15.33 5.96 -12.12
N GLY A 84 15.40 6.79 -11.08
CA GLY A 84 15.11 8.22 -11.18
C GLY A 84 16.04 8.93 -12.17
N THR A 85 17.34 8.67 -12.10
CA THR A 85 18.32 9.21 -13.05
C THR A 85 18.01 8.78 -14.48
N PHE A 86 17.67 7.51 -14.71
CA PHE A 86 17.33 6.99 -16.03
C PHE A 86 16.05 7.63 -16.59
N ILE A 87 15.02 7.84 -15.76
CA ILE A 87 13.79 8.55 -16.14
C ILE A 87 14.10 10.00 -16.55
N CYS A 88 14.90 10.72 -15.75
CA CYS A 88 15.32 12.08 -16.08
C CYS A 88 16.11 12.13 -17.39
N PHE A 89 17.03 11.19 -17.59
CA PHE A 89 17.81 11.08 -18.83
C PHE A 89 16.91 10.80 -20.03
N TYR A 90 15.97 9.87 -19.91
CA TYR A 90 15.01 9.56 -20.98
C TYR A 90 14.14 10.76 -21.37
N LEU A 91 13.74 11.60 -20.41
CA LEU A 91 12.97 12.80 -20.67
C LEU A 91 13.73 13.85 -21.50
N LEU A 92 15.08 13.84 -21.48
CA LEU A 92 15.90 14.73 -22.32
C LEU A 92 15.78 14.42 -23.81
N PHE A 93 15.46 13.18 -24.17
CA PHE A 93 15.33 12.73 -25.57
C PHE A 93 13.89 12.79 -26.09
N GLN A 94 12.95 13.34 -25.32
CA GLN A 94 11.58 13.52 -25.78
C GLN A 94 11.51 14.61 -26.87
N PRO A 95 10.62 14.46 -27.88
CA PRO A 95 10.48 15.44 -28.95
C PRO A 95 10.04 16.84 -28.47
N LYS A 96 9.42 16.89 -27.28
CA LYS A 96 9.02 18.11 -26.60
C LYS A 96 9.91 18.30 -25.38
N PHE A 97 10.35 19.53 -25.14
CA PHE A 97 11.07 19.88 -23.92
C PHE A 97 10.23 19.49 -22.70
N ALA A 98 10.79 18.59 -21.88
CA ALA A 98 10.17 18.18 -20.64
C ALA A 98 10.08 19.36 -19.68
N THR A 99 8.89 19.59 -19.15
CA THR A 99 8.65 20.61 -18.12
C THR A 99 9.05 20.07 -16.75
N ILE A 100 9.22 20.98 -15.77
CA ILE A 100 9.42 20.61 -14.37
C ILE A 100 8.27 19.72 -13.88
N ALA A 101 7.04 19.97 -14.33
CA ALA A 101 5.88 19.16 -13.99
C ALA A 101 5.99 17.72 -14.54
N ASP A 102 6.52 17.53 -15.76
CA ASP A 102 6.69 16.20 -16.37
C ASP A 102 7.70 15.36 -15.59
N ILE A 103 8.84 15.97 -15.22
CA ILE A 103 9.87 15.32 -14.40
C ILE A 103 9.28 14.99 -13.03
N SER A 104 8.63 15.95 -12.38
CA SER A 104 8.08 15.79 -11.03
C SER A 104 7.00 14.71 -10.99
N ALA A 105 6.10 14.68 -11.97
CA ALA A 105 5.08 13.63 -12.08
C ALA A 105 5.70 12.25 -12.36
N SER A 106 6.78 12.18 -13.15
CA SER A 106 7.45 10.91 -13.44
C SER A 106 8.18 10.35 -12.22
N ILE A 107 8.89 11.21 -11.47
CA ILE A 107 9.57 10.83 -10.22
C ILE A 107 8.57 10.53 -9.11
N MET A 108 7.51 11.31 -8.99
CA MET A 108 6.42 11.03 -8.05
C MET A 108 5.74 9.70 -8.40
N GLY A 109 5.48 9.42 -9.68
CA GLY A 109 4.94 8.12 -10.11
C GLY A 109 5.85 6.94 -9.78
N LEU A 110 7.17 7.12 -9.83
CA LEU A 110 8.15 6.11 -9.40
C LEU A 110 8.12 5.96 -7.87
N PHE A 111 8.19 7.06 -7.14
CA PHE A 111 8.25 7.08 -5.68
C PHE A 111 6.95 6.55 -5.07
N TYR A 112 5.84 7.25 -5.31
CA TYR A 112 4.52 6.95 -4.78
C TYR A 112 3.95 5.66 -5.35
N GLY A 113 4.06 5.43 -6.66
CA GLY A 113 3.45 4.29 -7.32
C GLY A 113 4.30 3.02 -7.33
N GLY A 114 5.63 3.11 -7.26
CA GLY A 114 6.52 1.94 -7.36
C GLY A 114 7.32 1.66 -6.10
N TYR A 115 8.09 2.64 -5.63
CA TYR A 115 9.03 2.47 -4.54
C TYR A 115 8.36 2.25 -3.19
N LEU A 116 7.39 3.09 -2.80
CA LEU A 116 6.69 2.89 -1.54
C LEU A 116 5.92 1.55 -1.51
N PRO A 117 5.14 1.18 -2.54
CA PRO A 117 4.45 -0.11 -2.55
C PRO A 117 5.41 -1.31 -2.59
N SER A 118 6.66 -1.16 -3.05
CA SER A 118 7.65 -2.24 -3.05
C SER A 118 7.97 -2.78 -1.66
N TYR A 119 7.76 -1.97 -0.61
CA TYR A 119 7.93 -2.40 0.77
C TYR A 119 6.92 -3.47 1.19
N TRP A 120 5.76 -3.60 0.54
CA TRP A 120 4.86 -4.72 0.79
C TRP A 120 5.47 -6.05 0.34
N VAL A 121 6.15 -6.06 -0.81
CA VAL A 121 6.86 -7.25 -1.30
C VAL A 121 7.99 -7.62 -0.35
N ARG A 122 8.77 -6.63 0.09
CA ARG A 122 9.86 -6.83 1.07
C ARG A 122 9.35 -7.28 2.44
N LEU A 123 8.23 -6.73 2.90
CA LEU A 123 7.59 -7.14 4.16
C LEU A 123 7.14 -8.60 4.05
N ARG A 124 6.50 -8.97 2.93
CA ARG A 124 6.01 -10.34 2.74
C ARG A 124 7.14 -11.35 2.57
N SER A 125 8.32 -10.95 2.10
CA SER A 125 9.50 -11.81 1.95
C SER A 125 10.27 -12.06 3.25
N LEU A 126 9.92 -11.40 4.36
CA LEU A 126 10.57 -11.63 5.65
C LEU A 126 10.36 -13.07 6.15
N GLY A 127 11.46 -13.77 6.42
CA GLY A 127 11.46 -15.14 6.93
C GLY A 127 10.96 -16.19 5.91
N GLN A 128 10.93 -15.86 4.62
CA GLN A 128 10.27 -16.70 3.60
C GLN A 128 11.11 -17.91 3.16
N ILE A 129 12.43 -17.77 3.05
CA ILE A 129 13.33 -18.82 2.53
C ILE A 129 13.27 -20.09 3.40
N GLU A 130 13.14 -19.94 4.71
CA GLU A 130 13.08 -21.08 5.65
C GLU A 130 11.72 -21.78 5.66
N ALA A 131 10.67 -21.12 5.18
CA ALA A 131 9.30 -21.59 5.32
C ALA A 131 8.66 -22.14 4.03
N SER A 132 9.23 -21.83 2.86
CA SER A 132 8.61 -22.16 1.56
C SER A 132 8.36 -23.66 1.37
N ASN A 133 7.17 -24.02 0.88
CA ASN A 133 6.75 -25.41 0.65
C ASN A 133 6.03 -25.63 -0.69
N LEU A 134 5.90 -24.59 -1.51
CA LEU A 134 5.36 -24.63 -2.86
C LEU A 134 6.39 -24.10 -3.88
N PRO A 135 6.23 -24.40 -5.19
CA PRO A 135 7.05 -23.81 -6.23
C PRO A 135 6.99 -22.28 -6.22
N LEU A 136 8.03 -21.62 -6.75
CA LEU A 136 8.14 -20.16 -6.83
C LEU A 136 8.12 -19.48 -5.44
N ASP A 137 8.83 -20.07 -4.48
CA ASP A 137 8.94 -19.63 -3.09
C ASP A 137 7.58 -19.54 -2.38
N GLY A 138 6.55 -20.23 -2.89
CA GLY A 138 5.22 -20.18 -2.31
C GLY A 138 5.15 -20.84 -0.93
N PHE A 139 4.17 -20.42 -0.14
CA PHE A 139 3.87 -20.94 1.17
C PHE A 139 2.39 -21.29 1.30
N TRP A 140 2.08 -22.46 1.84
CA TRP A 140 0.74 -22.82 2.27
C TRP A 140 0.76 -23.47 3.64
N THR A 141 -0.02 -22.92 4.57
CA THR A 141 -0.09 -23.52 5.91
C THR A 141 -0.98 -24.76 5.93
N GLN A 142 -0.48 -25.82 6.57
CA GLN A 142 -1.27 -27.00 6.90
C GLN A 142 -2.04 -26.82 8.22
N ASN A 143 -1.54 -25.93 9.10
CA ASN A 143 -2.10 -25.68 10.44
C ASN A 143 -2.52 -24.22 10.58
N TRP A 144 -3.82 -23.96 10.44
CA TRP A 144 -4.41 -22.62 10.56
C TRP A 144 -4.58 -22.15 12.00
N THR A 145 -4.38 -23.03 12.98
CA THR A 145 -4.67 -22.77 14.40
C THR A 145 -3.51 -22.10 15.15
N ASN A 146 -2.27 -22.24 14.67
CA ASN A 146 -1.09 -21.69 15.33
C ASN A 146 -0.45 -20.60 14.48
N LEU A 147 -0.85 -19.33 14.68
CA LEU A 147 -0.31 -18.22 13.88
C LEU A 147 1.18 -17.94 14.16
N ASN A 148 1.72 -18.38 15.30
CA ASN A 148 3.15 -18.24 15.60
C ASN A 148 4.03 -19.17 14.76
N ALA A 149 3.46 -20.22 14.17
CA ALA A 149 4.14 -21.10 13.23
C ALA A 149 4.13 -20.57 11.78
N LEU A 150 3.42 -19.47 11.51
CA LEU A 150 3.36 -18.85 10.18
C LEU A 150 4.59 -17.97 9.93
N PRO A 151 4.99 -17.76 8.66
CA PRO A 151 6.08 -16.87 8.31
C PRO A 151 5.85 -15.47 8.87
N GLN A 152 6.89 -14.85 9.43
CA GLN A 152 6.82 -13.50 10.00
C GLN A 152 6.30 -12.48 8.98
N GLY A 153 6.76 -12.56 7.72
CA GLY A 153 6.28 -11.67 6.67
C GLY A 153 4.78 -11.81 6.38
N LEU A 154 4.22 -13.02 6.51
CA LEU A 154 2.78 -13.25 6.34
C LEU A 154 1.98 -12.63 7.49
N THR A 155 2.36 -12.91 8.74
CA THR A 155 1.64 -12.42 9.93
C THR A 155 1.67 -10.90 10.02
N CYS A 156 2.83 -10.28 9.75
CA CYS A 156 2.98 -8.83 9.74
C CYS A 156 2.16 -8.17 8.62
N THR A 157 2.15 -8.76 7.42
CA THR A 157 1.36 -8.23 6.29
C THR A 157 -0.13 -8.29 6.57
N LEU A 158 -0.63 -9.43 7.08
CA LEU A 158 -2.03 -9.59 7.45
C LEU A 158 -2.44 -8.64 8.58
N LEU A 159 -1.62 -8.52 9.62
CA LEU A 159 -1.86 -7.58 10.71
C LEU A 159 -1.98 -6.15 10.19
N ALA A 160 -1.08 -5.73 9.30
CA ALA A 160 -1.11 -4.40 8.73
C ALA A 160 -2.36 -4.16 7.88
N PHE A 161 -2.78 -5.13 7.05
CA PHE A 161 -4.03 -5.04 6.30
C PHE A 161 -5.25 -4.96 7.21
N PHE A 162 -5.30 -5.75 8.29
CA PHE A 162 -6.39 -5.66 9.25
C PHE A 162 -6.42 -4.30 9.97
N CYS A 163 -5.27 -3.73 10.30
CA CYS A 163 -5.21 -2.37 10.87
C CYS A 163 -5.72 -1.31 9.89
N ILE A 164 -5.34 -1.38 8.60
CA ILE A 164 -5.85 -0.47 7.55
C ILE A 164 -7.38 -0.62 7.41
N TRP A 165 -7.89 -1.85 7.30
CA TRP A 165 -9.32 -2.10 7.18
C TRP A 165 -10.09 -1.63 8.42
N ALA A 166 -9.55 -1.86 9.60
CA ALA A 166 -10.16 -1.37 10.84
C ALA A 166 -10.17 0.16 10.90
N ALA A 167 -9.11 0.82 10.43
CA ALA A 167 -9.07 2.27 10.32
C ALA A 167 -10.15 2.81 9.40
N ASP A 168 -10.29 2.24 8.21
CA ASP A 168 -11.28 2.67 7.21
C ASP A 168 -12.71 2.42 7.70
N ILE A 169 -12.98 1.23 8.24
CA ILE A 169 -14.30 0.87 8.79
C ILE A 169 -14.64 1.75 9.99
N GLY A 170 -13.69 1.94 10.92
CA GLY A 170 -13.86 2.78 12.09
C GLY A 170 -14.13 4.24 11.70
N ALA A 171 -13.33 4.79 10.79
CA ALA A 171 -13.51 6.16 10.33
C ALA A 171 -14.83 6.37 9.59
N TYR A 172 -15.22 5.42 8.74
CA TYR A 172 -16.49 5.51 8.02
C TYR A 172 -17.70 5.39 8.95
N THR A 173 -17.72 4.38 9.82
CA THR A 173 -18.88 4.08 10.67
C THR A 173 -19.08 5.16 11.73
N PHE A 174 -18.05 5.47 12.52
CA PHE A 174 -18.15 6.48 13.57
C PHE A 174 -18.13 7.90 13.01
N GLY A 175 -17.47 8.14 11.88
CA GLY A 175 -17.56 9.41 11.16
C GLY A 175 -18.97 9.71 10.67
N LYS A 176 -19.74 8.70 10.25
CA LYS A 176 -21.15 8.88 9.84
C LYS A 176 -22.09 9.07 11.03
N LEU A 177 -21.83 8.39 12.16
CA LEU A 177 -22.70 8.42 13.34
C LEU A 177 -22.47 9.66 14.22
N PHE A 178 -21.21 10.04 14.42
CA PHE A 178 -20.80 11.06 15.39
C PHE A 178 -20.06 12.25 14.76
N GLY A 179 -19.75 12.20 13.46
CA GLY A 179 -18.98 13.23 12.79
C GLY A 179 -19.69 14.58 12.74
N ARG A 180 -19.01 15.61 13.23
CA ARG A 180 -19.52 17.00 13.23
C ARG A 180 -18.51 17.95 12.60
N THR A 181 -17.23 17.70 12.83
CA THR A 181 -16.14 18.59 12.40
C THR A 181 -15.50 18.03 11.14
N ARG A 182 -15.47 18.82 10.05
CA ARG A 182 -14.80 18.41 8.80
C ARG A 182 -13.29 18.33 9.02
N LEU A 183 -12.67 17.29 8.45
CA LEU A 183 -11.22 17.07 8.57
C LEU A 183 -10.43 17.94 7.59
N SER A 184 -10.88 18.06 6.34
CA SER A 184 -10.22 18.90 5.33
C SER A 184 -11.21 19.35 4.25
N ASP A 185 -10.88 20.46 3.59
CA ASP A 185 -11.64 20.95 2.44
C ASP A 185 -11.45 20.07 1.19
N ILE A 186 -10.35 19.32 1.13
CA ILE A 186 -10.02 18.39 0.03
C ILE A 186 -10.99 17.19 0.03
N SER A 187 -11.39 16.73 1.23
CA SER A 187 -12.30 15.60 1.42
C SER A 187 -13.43 15.96 2.39
N PRO A 188 -14.47 16.68 1.93
CA PRO A 188 -15.51 17.25 2.79
C PRO A 188 -16.38 16.22 3.51
N LYS A 189 -16.28 14.94 3.13
CA LYS A 189 -17.00 13.83 3.78
C LYS A 189 -16.25 13.25 4.97
N LYS A 190 -14.95 13.54 5.12
CA LYS A 190 -14.15 13.06 6.25
C LYS A 190 -14.30 13.99 7.44
N THR A 191 -14.44 13.40 8.62
CA THR A 191 -14.62 14.13 9.88
C THR A 191 -13.46 13.86 10.82
N VAL A 192 -13.15 14.83 11.70
CA VAL A 192 -12.10 14.70 12.71
C VAL A 192 -12.45 13.57 13.68
N GLU A 193 -13.71 13.48 14.08
CA GLU A 193 -14.18 12.40 14.96
C GLU A 193 -13.99 11.04 14.29
N GLY A 194 -14.38 10.91 13.01
CA GLY A 194 -14.13 9.70 12.23
C GLY A 194 -12.66 9.34 12.18
N ALA A 195 -11.77 10.29 11.90
CA ALA A 195 -10.32 10.05 11.88
C ALA A 195 -9.80 9.51 13.22
N VAL A 196 -10.22 10.09 14.34
CA VAL A 196 -9.85 9.63 15.69
C VAL A 196 -10.32 8.19 15.91
N PHE A 197 -11.59 7.89 15.63
CA PHE A 197 -12.12 6.53 15.78
C PHE A 197 -11.44 5.51 14.85
N GLY A 198 -11.09 5.90 13.63
CA GLY A 198 -10.32 5.06 12.71
C GLY A 198 -8.94 4.72 13.27
N VAL A 199 -8.20 5.72 13.76
CA VAL A 199 -6.89 5.50 14.39
C VAL A 199 -7.02 4.62 15.64
N THR A 200 -8.03 4.85 16.48
CA THR A 200 -8.28 4.02 17.67
C THR A 200 -8.61 2.57 17.28
N ALA A 201 -9.38 2.35 16.22
CA ALA A 201 -9.68 1.00 15.72
C ALA A 201 -8.43 0.28 15.21
N SER A 202 -7.55 0.98 14.47
CA SER A 202 -6.24 0.47 14.05
C SER A 202 -5.37 0.08 15.26
N VAL A 203 -5.33 0.93 16.31
CA VAL A 203 -4.63 0.66 17.57
C VAL A 203 -5.17 -0.61 18.26
N ALA A 204 -6.49 -0.76 18.36
CA ALA A 204 -7.08 -1.94 18.98
C ALA A 204 -6.68 -3.23 18.25
N VAL A 205 -6.71 -3.22 16.92
CA VAL A 205 -6.27 -4.37 16.09
C VAL A 205 -4.77 -4.63 16.24
N ALA A 206 -3.95 -3.58 16.24
CA ALA A 206 -2.49 -3.73 16.38
C ALA A 206 -2.09 -4.28 17.76
N VAL A 207 -2.73 -3.82 18.84
CA VAL A 207 -2.50 -4.30 20.21
C VAL A 207 -2.95 -5.75 20.39
N THR A 208 -4.10 -6.11 19.84
CA THR A 208 -4.57 -7.51 19.89
C THR A 208 -3.69 -8.43 19.05
N GLY A 209 -3.24 -7.97 17.88
CA GLY A 209 -2.31 -8.70 17.03
C GLY A 209 -0.92 -8.87 17.65
N SER A 210 -0.34 -7.81 18.24
CA SER A 210 0.96 -7.89 18.91
C SER A 210 0.93 -8.81 20.13
N TRP A 211 -0.18 -8.81 20.88
CA TRP A 211 -0.41 -9.76 21.97
C TRP A 211 -0.43 -11.20 21.47
N TYR A 212 -1.21 -11.48 20.43
CA TYR A 212 -1.33 -12.84 19.87
C TYR A 212 0.02 -13.34 19.31
N LEU A 213 0.74 -12.48 18.59
CA LEU A 213 2.06 -12.79 18.02
C LEU A 213 3.18 -12.79 19.07
N SER A 214 2.86 -12.57 20.34
CA SER A 214 3.80 -12.58 21.46
C SER A 214 5.00 -11.64 21.23
N TRP A 215 4.75 -10.45 20.67
CA TRP A 215 5.80 -9.47 20.45
C TRP A 215 6.35 -8.94 21.77
N SER A 216 7.66 -8.64 21.79
CA SER A 216 8.26 -7.95 22.93
C SER A 216 7.53 -6.62 23.17
N GLY A 217 7.25 -6.32 24.45
CA GLY A 217 6.55 -5.10 24.84
C GLY A 217 5.21 -4.93 24.12
N TRP A 218 4.47 -6.02 23.87
CA TRP A 218 3.26 -6.05 23.03
C TRP A 218 2.27 -4.89 23.20
N PRO A 219 2.00 -4.33 24.41
CA PRO A 219 1.07 -3.22 24.52
C PRO A 219 1.64 -1.97 23.84
N LEU A 220 2.90 -1.65 24.12
CA LEU A 220 3.56 -0.46 23.59
C LEU A 220 3.85 -0.60 22.10
N THR A 221 4.33 -1.77 21.65
CA THR A 221 4.58 -2.03 20.23
C THR A 221 3.30 -2.05 19.41
N GLY A 222 2.22 -2.63 19.95
CA GLY A 222 0.91 -2.61 19.33
C GLY A 222 0.34 -1.20 19.21
N VAL A 223 0.40 -0.40 20.28
CA VAL A 223 -0.03 1.01 20.23
C VAL A 223 0.77 1.80 19.20
N ALA A 224 2.11 1.68 19.22
CA ALA A 224 2.98 2.39 18.30
C ALA A 224 2.70 1.99 16.83
N LEU A 225 2.58 0.69 16.54
CA LEU A 225 2.26 0.19 15.21
C LEU A 225 0.89 0.69 14.74
N GLY A 226 -0.14 0.57 15.58
CA GLY A 226 -1.51 0.93 15.22
C GLY A 226 -1.69 2.43 14.99
N LEU A 227 -1.01 3.28 15.78
CA LEU A 227 -0.96 4.73 15.56
C LEU A 227 -0.28 5.05 14.22
N LEU A 228 0.88 4.44 13.98
CA LEU A 228 1.66 4.62 12.75
C LEU A 228 0.83 4.22 11.51
N ILE A 229 0.18 3.06 11.53
CA ILE A 229 -0.67 2.59 10.43
C ILE A 229 -1.90 3.49 10.26
N GLY A 230 -2.60 3.81 11.35
CA GLY A 230 -3.84 4.60 11.28
C GLY A 230 -3.62 6.02 10.77
N ILE A 231 -2.49 6.65 11.12
CA ILE A 231 -2.13 7.98 10.60
C ILE A 231 -1.66 7.87 9.14
N ALA A 232 -0.84 6.87 8.81
CA ALA A 232 -0.32 6.69 7.45
C ALA A 232 -1.42 6.34 6.44
N SER A 233 -2.40 5.51 6.81
CA SER A 233 -3.55 5.20 5.94
C SER A 233 -4.38 6.44 5.65
N LEU A 234 -4.67 7.24 6.69
CA LEU A 234 -5.38 8.51 6.54
C LEU A 234 -4.65 9.48 5.62
N LEU A 235 -3.32 9.57 5.77
CA LEU A 235 -2.47 10.41 4.91
C LEU A 235 -2.49 9.94 3.45
N GLY A 236 -2.47 8.63 3.22
CA GLY A 236 -2.59 8.03 1.88
C GLY A 236 -3.86 8.44 1.16
N ASP A 237 -5.02 8.23 1.78
CA ASP A 237 -6.31 8.58 1.21
C ASP A 237 -6.46 10.11 1.01
N LEU A 238 -5.96 10.93 1.95
CA LEU A 238 -5.96 12.39 1.75
C LEU A 238 -5.05 12.83 0.60
N THR A 239 -3.90 12.18 0.42
CA THR A 239 -2.97 12.47 -0.69
C THR A 239 -3.60 12.13 -2.03
N GLU A 240 -4.25 10.97 -2.14
CA GLU A 240 -4.94 10.57 -3.37
C GLU A 240 -6.15 11.47 -3.65
N SER A 241 -6.93 11.80 -2.62
CA SER A 241 -8.00 12.80 -2.69
C SER A 241 -7.49 14.14 -3.22
N MET A 242 -6.34 14.62 -2.74
CA MET A 242 -5.72 15.86 -3.21
C MET A 242 -5.38 15.78 -4.71
N MET A 243 -4.76 14.70 -5.17
CA MET A 243 -4.43 14.50 -6.59
C MET A 243 -5.68 14.51 -7.47
N LYS A 244 -6.76 13.84 -7.04
CA LYS A 244 -8.03 13.81 -7.79
C LYS A 244 -8.66 15.20 -7.90
N ARG A 245 -8.68 15.97 -6.80
CA ARG A 245 -9.21 17.35 -6.81
C ARG A 245 -8.40 18.27 -7.70
N ASP A 246 -7.08 18.18 -7.66
CA ASP A 246 -6.23 18.98 -8.55
C ASP A 246 -6.47 18.62 -10.03
N ALA A 247 -6.63 17.33 -10.35
CA ALA A 247 -6.95 16.85 -11.69
C ALA A 247 -8.40 17.16 -12.16
N GLY A 248 -9.25 17.72 -11.30
CA GLY A 248 -10.64 18.04 -11.62
C GLY A 248 -11.56 16.80 -11.76
N VAL A 249 -11.09 15.63 -11.33
CA VAL A 249 -11.85 14.38 -11.38
C VAL A 249 -12.24 13.91 -9.98
N LYS A 250 -13.25 13.03 -9.90
CA LYS A 250 -13.71 12.50 -8.61
C LYS A 250 -13.12 11.14 -8.27
N ASP A 251 -13.01 10.27 -9.27
CA ASP A 251 -12.51 8.90 -9.17
C ASP A 251 -11.24 8.82 -10.04
N SER A 252 -10.23 8.07 -9.60
CA SER A 252 -8.92 7.99 -10.29
C SER A 252 -8.96 7.12 -11.55
N GLY A 253 -9.97 6.23 -11.66
CA GLY A 253 -10.23 5.41 -12.83
C GLY A 253 -11.63 4.80 -12.84
N GLN A 254 -11.96 4.05 -13.90
CA GLN A 254 -13.22 3.28 -14.02
C GLN A 254 -12.95 1.78 -14.20
N LEU A 255 -11.74 1.33 -13.87
CA LEU A 255 -11.24 0.01 -14.23
C LEU A 255 -12.01 -1.12 -13.53
N ILE A 256 -12.53 -0.87 -12.33
CA ILE A 256 -13.44 -1.81 -11.65
C ILE A 256 -14.88 -1.27 -11.76
N PRO A 257 -15.77 -1.95 -12.53
CA PRO A 257 -17.16 -1.54 -12.71
C PRO A 257 -17.86 -1.29 -11.37
N GLY A 258 -18.14 -0.02 -11.08
CA GLY A 258 -18.86 0.41 -9.89
C GLY A 258 -18.05 0.47 -8.59
N HIS A 259 -16.73 0.30 -8.61
CA HIS A 259 -15.84 0.41 -7.44
C HIS A 259 -14.78 1.53 -7.53
N GLY A 260 -14.68 2.22 -8.66
CA GLY A 260 -13.66 3.25 -8.90
C GLY A 260 -12.38 2.66 -9.48
N GLY A 261 -11.28 3.39 -9.30
CA GLY A 261 -9.94 2.97 -9.69
C GLY A 261 -9.30 1.97 -8.72
N ILE A 262 -8.22 1.33 -9.16
CA ILE A 262 -7.32 0.56 -8.29
C ILE A 262 -6.59 1.51 -7.31
N LEU A 263 -6.25 2.71 -7.77
CA LEU A 263 -5.58 3.72 -6.96
C LEU A 263 -6.48 4.22 -5.82
N ASP A 264 -7.79 4.35 -6.06
CA ASP A 264 -8.82 4.66 -5.03
C ASP A 264 -8.90 3.59 -3.92
N ARG A 265 -8.31 2.41 -4.14
CA ARG A 265 -8.35 1.27 -3.20
C ARG A 265 -7.00 0.98 -2.56
N ALA A 266 -5.92 1.44 -3.19
CA ALA A 266 -4.56 1.21 -2.76
C ALA A 266 -3.96 2.43 -2.04
N ASP A 267 -4.61 3.60 -2.08
CA ASP A 267 -4.19 4.87 -1.49
C ASP A 267 -3.69 4.76 -0.04
N SER A 268 -4.46 4.13 0.85
CA SER A 268 -4.12 3.89 2.25
C SER A 268 -2.92 2.96 2.46
N TYR A 269 -2.57 2.15 1.46
CA TYR A 269 -1.50 1.14 1.54
C TYR A 269 -0.15 1.70 1.14
N VAL A 270 -0.11 2.78 0.34
CA VAL A 270 1.12 3.32 -0.25
C VAL A 270 2.10 3.79 0.83
N PHE A 271 1.68 4.71 1.70
CA PHE A 271 2.56 5.22 2.77
C PHE A 271 2.71 4.25 3.93
N THR A 272 1.74 3.36 4.14
CA THR A 272 1.78 2.39 5.23
C THR A 272 2.88 1.34 5.05
N ALA A 273 3.13 0.90 3.80
CA ALA A 273 4.09 -0.15 3.49
C ALA A 273 5.50 0.04 4.08
N PRO A 274 6.23 1.15 3.78
CA PRO A 274 7.57 1.36 4.31
C PRO A 274 7.59 1.53 5.83
N LEU A 275 6.56 2.18 6.39
CA LEU A 275 6.51 2.44 7.82
C LEU A 275 6.35 1.14 8.61
N VAL A 276 5.49 0.22 8.15
CA VAL A 276 5.35 -1.11 8.75
C VAL A 276 6.63 -1.92 8.57
N TYR A 277 7.22 -1.91 7.37
CA TYR A 277 8.47 -2.63 7.12
C TYR A 277 9.59 -2.21 8.07
N TYR A 278 9.85 -0.90 8.21
CA TYR A 278 10.88 -0.41 9.11
C TYR A 278 10.51 -0.54 10.59
N PHE A 279 9.22 -0.47 10.92
CA PHE A 279 8.78 -0.78 12.28
C PHE A 279 9.16 -2.22 12.66
N VAL A 280 8.88 -3.19 11.79
CA VAL A 280 9.16 -4.60 12.06
C VAL A 280 10.65 -4.94 11.98
N THR A 281 11.39 -4.34 11.05
CA THR A 281 12.81 -4.69 10.80
C THR A 281 13.81 -3.89 11.64
N LEU A 282 13.49 -2.64 12.00
CA LEU A 282 14.40 -1.77 12.75
C LEU A 282 13.91 -1.51 14.17
N LEU A 283 12.65 -1.14 14.38
CA LEU A 283 12.17 -0.73 15.72
C LEU A 283 11.88 -1.92 16.64
N LEU A 284 11.14 -2.92 16.14
CA LEU A 284 10.73 -4.07 16.93
C LEU A 284 11.93 -4.87 17.50
N PRO A 285 13.02 -5.12 16.76
CA PRO A 285 14.17 -5.85 17.30
C PRO A 285 15.00 -5.08 18.34
N LEU A 286 14.87 -3.75 18.40
CA LEU A 286 15.57 -2.92 19.39
C LEU A 286 14.95 -3.00 20.78
N LEU A 287 13.72 -3.51 20.90
CA LEU A 287 13.03 -3.61 22.17
C LEU A 287 13.47 -4.87 22.94
N PRO A 288 13.77 -4.74 24.24
CA PRO A 288 14.21 -5.87 25.05
C PRO A 288 13.09 -6.92 25.17
N ARG A 289 13.42 -8.19 24.92
CA ARG A 289 12.47 -9.31 25.02
C ARG A 289 11.94 -9.50 26.44
#